data_AF-A0A7S4BLX9-F1
#
_entry.id   AF-A0A7S4BLX9-F1
#
_cell.length_a   1.000
_cell.length_b   1.000
_cell.length_c   1.000
_cell.angle_alpha   90.00
_cell.angle_beta   90.00
_cell.angle_gamma   90.00
#
_symmetry.space_group_name_H-M   'P 1'
#
loop_
_entity.id
_entity.type
_entity.pdbx_description
1 polymer ?
#
loop_
_entity_poly.entity_id
_entity_poly.type
_entity_poly.pdbx_seq_one_letter_code
_entity_poly.pdbx_strand_id
1 'polypeptide(L)'
;EAEAGASAEDGVWIAPTSFERSTTKYWVKTSDVLLVVTKILEHVPCLIYGRKKPGKARSKAQMLMDTIDPHASYWSWISSLYLDNQSLDCYHTRLRRDEGAQLLRLRWYGLACGKEVFVERKTHHENWSGEKSTKKRLGLSTDQVPDFLGGNLKMDKQLDALAISGKETPEVVDKLKTLSAEVQNSINKLELKPCVRSVYQRSAFQSSSSNDVRVTIDTDLMLIEEDLGKNAAPGSGWEQMWRVASSVEVSESVRVIDFPYAVVELKLQGEAPPWVVGLLDLGVLLPAAKFSKYLTGAAAIHAEHAKVVPEWFDEPTIKACLEQRQEKNESFAKWRIRKSINTPGPNIVLAQACEVESHKKPVSPTTSSTAQTSVRSDPTTASSVVSKMPVELTKSSALKPPVKRGYVSVRRWRSRATSVAPSHAVVNASARRGRSKSKSMRQSVKVEPKTFFANERTFIQWISVGVLILTLGIAFFDVQNQAKGIIFIALALVTVLYGLRLPPRDDQAEAI
;
A
#
# COMPACT_ATOMS: atom_id res chain seq x y z
N GLU A 1 21.61 1.47 -41.56
CA GLU A 1 22.63 1.37 -40.49
C GLU A 1 21.97 1.70 -39.17
N ALA A 2 22.13 0.83 -38.18
CA ALA A 2 21.54 1.00 -36.86
C ALA A 2 22.36 2.02 -36.07
N GLU A 3 21.72 3.09 -35.59
CA GLU A 3 22.35 4.01 -34.64
C GLU A 3 22.72 3.24 -33.38
N ALA A 4 24.03 3.12 -33.16
CA ALA A 4 24.61 2.57 -31.94
C ALA A 4 24.13 3.40 -30.74
N GLY A 5 23.57 2.72 -29.74
CA GLY A 5 23.05 3.34 -28.54
C GLY A 5 24.11 4.17 -27.83
N ALA A 6 23.83 5.46 -27.64
CA ALA A 6 24.63 6.33 -26.80
C ALA A 6 24.66 5.76 -25.37
N SER A 7 25.87 5.42 -24.91
CA SER A 7 26.15 5.12 -23.51
C SER A 7 25.76 6.32 -22.65
N ALA A 8 24.87 6.10 -21.68
CA ALA A 8 24.44 7.13 -20.75
C ALA A 8 25.60 7.52 -19.80
N GLU A 9 26.18 8.71 -20.01
CA GLU A 9 27.25 9.25 -19.15
C GLU A 9 26.79 9.63 -17.73
N ASP A 10 25.49 9.58 -17.42
CA ASP A 10 24.95 10.05 -16.12
C ASP A 10 24.19 9.00 -15.29
N GLY A 11 24.28 7.70 -15.63
CA GLY A 11 23.61 6.64 -14.85
C GLY A 11 22.07 6.74 -14.83
N VAL A 12 21.49 7.64 -15.61
CA VAL A 12 20.05 7.76 -15.84
C VAL A 12 19.67 6.81 -16.96
N TRP A 13 19.02 5.70 -16.60
CA TRP A 13 18.47 4.77 -17.58
C TRP A 13 17.35 5.45 -18.36
N ILE A 14 17.54 5.62 -19.66
CA ILE A 14 16.52 6.07 -20.62
C ILE A 14 16.04 4.84 -21.38
N ALA A 15 14.74 4.58 -21.35
CA ALA A 15 14.16 3.47 -22.10
C ALA A 15 14.33 3.72 -23.61
N PRO A 16 14.90 2.77 -24.38
CA PRO A 16 14.99 2.93 -25.82
C PRO A 16 13.59 2.93 -26.46
N THR A 17 13.42 3.72 -27.52
CA THR A 17 12.13 4.03 -28.17
C THR A 17 11.50 2.85 -28.90
N SER A 18 12.30 1.92 -29.45
CA SER A 18 11.80 0.62 -29.92
C SER A 18 12.93 -0.42 -29.96
N PHE A 19 12.65 -1.65 -29.55
CA PHE A 19 13.54 -2.80 -29.70
C PHE A 19 12.72 -4.09 -29.65
N GLU A 20 13.24 -5.16 -30.25
CA GLU A 20 12.61 -6.48 -30.28
C GLU A 20 13.04 -7.32 -29.08
N ARG A 21 12.06 -7.90 -28.34
CA ARG A 21 12.33 -8.82 -27.23
C ARG A 21 11.56 -10.11 -27.40
N SER A 22 12.22 -11.23 -27.14
CA SER A 22 11.56 -12.48 -26.83
C SER A 22 11.10 -12.44 -25.37
N THR A 23 9.90 -12.95 -25.08
CA THR A 23 9.37 -13.04 -23.72
C THR A 23 8.91 -14.46 -23.45
N THR A 24 9.55 -15.12 -22.50
CA THR A 24 9.22 -16.47 -22.05
C THR A 24 8.76 -16.45 -20.61
N LYS A 25 7.80 -17.31 -20.27
CA LYS A 25 7.27 -17.42 -18.92
C LYS A 25 7.51 -18.82 -18.37
N TYR A 26 7.78 -18.88 -17.08
CA TYR A 26 8.01 -20.10 -16.35
C TYR A 26 7.25 -20.08 -15.03
N TRP A 27 6.91 -21.26 -14.53
CA TRP A 27 6.44 -21.46 -13.17
C TRP A 27 7.56 -22.00 -12.31
N VAL A 28 7.60 -21.55 -11.06
CA VAL A 28 8.57 -21.98 -10.05
C VAL A 28 7.81 -22.31 -8.79
N LYS A 29 8.12 -23.43 -8.15
CA LYS A 29 7.54 -23.78 -6.85
C LYS A 29 7.98 -22.74 -5.81
N THR A 30 7.10 -22.39 -4.88
CA THR A 30 7.38 -21.38 -3.86
C THR A 30 8.64 -21.68 -3.03
N SER A 31 8.94 -22.97 -2.80
CA SER A 31 10.18 -23.42 -2.13
C SER A 31 11.45 -23.03 -2.87
N ASP A 32 11.41 -22.96 -4.19
CA ASP A 32 12.58 -22.85 -5.06
C ASP A 32 12.80 -21.41 -5.55
N VAL A 33 11.89 -20.49 -5.21
CA VAL A 33 11.98 -19.07 -5.59
C VAL A 33 13.28 -18.44 -5.10
N LEU A 34 13.72 -18.75 -3.86
CA LEU A 34 14.96 -18.20 -3.31
C LEU A 34 16.21 -18.68 -4.07
N LEU A 35 16.20 -19.92 -4.56
CA LEU A 35 17.28 -20.46 -5.39
C LEU A 35 17.37 -19.66 -6.71
N VAL A 36 16.23 -19.47 -7.37
CA VAL A 36 16.14 -18.72 -8.64
C VAL A 36 16.56 -17.26 -8.43
N VAL A 37 16.07 -16.61 -7.37
CA VAL A 37 16.42 -15.21 -7.04
C VAL A 37 17.93 -15.07 -6.80
N THR A 38 18.54 -15.96 -6.01
CA THR A 38 19.98 -15.92 -5.72
C THR A 38 20.80 -16.03 -7.00
N LYS A 39 20.44 -16.96 -7.90
CA LYS A 39 21.13 -17.14 -9.17
C LYS A 39 20.99 -15.93 -10.11
N ILE A 40 19.84 -15.26 -10.11
CA ILE A 40 19.66 -14.03 -10.89
C ILE A 40 20.48 -12.87 -10.31
N LEU A 41 20.52 -12.73 -8.98
CA LEU A 41 21.23 -11.66 -8.29
C LEU A 41 22.75 -11.67 -8.50
N GLU A 42 23.34 -12.84 -8.81
CA GLU A 42 24.74 -12.97 -9.21
C GLU A 42 25.07 -12.18 -10.49
N HIS A 43 24.07 -11.91 -11.34
CA HIS A 43 24.26 -11.31 -12.66
C HIS A 43 23.50 -10.00 -12.87
N VAL A 44 22.29 -9.88 -12.30
CA VAL A 44 21.39 -8.75 -12.56
C VAL A 44 20.84 -8.19 -11.25
N PRO A 45 21.02 -6.87 -10.98
CA PRO A 45 20.56 -6.29 -9.73
C PRO A 45 19.03 -6.20 -9.68
N CYS A 46 18.50 -6.26 -8.45
CA CYS A 46 17.09 -5.98 -8.18
C CYS A 46 16.79 -4.50 -8.41
N LEU A 47 15.75 -4.22 -9.19
CA LEU A 47 15.26 -2.90 -9.51
C LEU A 47 14.32 -2.41 -8.41
N ILE A 48 14.76 -1.40 -7.65
CA ILE A 48 13.96 -0.77 -6.60
C ILE A 48 13.28 0.47 -7.16
N TYR A 49 11.94 0.45 -7.22
CA TYR A 49 11.14 1.59 -7.65
C TYR A 49 10.97 2.61 -6.51
N GLY A 50 10.85 3.90 -6.85
CA GLY A 50 10.51 4.95 -5.88
C GLY A 50 11.68 5.50 -5.06
N ARG A 51 12.93 5.12 -5.36
CA ARG A 51 14.09 5.75 -4.73
C ARG A 51 14.15 7.23 -5.12
N LYS A 52 14.00 8.13 -4.14
CA LYS A 52 14.26 9.56 -4.36
C LYS A 52 15.76 9.73 -4.66
N LYS A 53 16.12 10.56 -5.63
CA LYS A 53 17.52 10.91 -5.87
C LYS A 53 18.13 11.42 -4.56
N PRO A 54 19.29 10.91 -4.12
CA PRO A 54 19.98 11.54 -3.00
C PRO A 54 20.24 13.00 -3.37
N GLY A 55 19.83 13.92 -2.51
CA GLY A 55 20.24 15.32 -2.63
C GLY A 55 21.77 15.42 -2.58
N LYS A 56 22.32 16.51 -3.15
CA LYS A 56 23.76 16.77 -3.39
C LYS A 56 24.75 16.08 -2.45
N ALA A 57 25.80 15.53 -3.05
CA ALA A 57 27.11 15.11 -2.50
C ALA A 57 27.12 14.79 -0.99
N ARG A 58 26.61 13.61 -0.63
CA ARG A 58 26.85 13.01 0.69
C ARG A 58 28.00 12.01 0.59
N SER A 59 28.69 11.77 1.71
CA SER A 59 29.79 10.81 1.77
C SER A 59 29.34 9.42 1.30
N LYS A 60 30.24 8.64 0.71
CA LYS A 60 29.94 7.29 0.16
C LYS A 60 29.30 6.35 1.22
N ALA A 61 29.69 6.52 2.48
CA ALA A 61 29.11 5.81 3.62
C ALA A 61 27.68 6.28 3.95
N GLN A 62 27.41 7.59 3.87
CA GLN A 62 26.07 8.13 4.09
C GLN A 62 25.13 7.86 2.92
N MET A 63 25.65 7.78 1.70
CA MET A 63 24.91 7.22 0.57
C MET A 63 24.55 5.75 0.83
N LEU A 64 25.48 4.93 1.35
CA LEU A 64 25.21 3.52 1.65
C LEU A 64 24.11 3.35 2.72
N MET A 65 24.10 4.21 3.74
CA MET A 65 23.09 4.20 4.80
C MET A 65 21.75 4.79 4.35
N ASP A 66 21.73 5.84 3.52
CA ASP A 66 20.51 6.37 2.88
C ASP A 66 19.97 5.43 1.78
N THR A 67 20.83 4.58 1.18
CA THR A 67 20.41 3.58 0.18
C THR A 67 19.65 2.41 0.78
N ILE A 68 19.85 2.15 2.07
CA ILE A 68 19.05 1.20 2.83
C ILE A 68 17.96 2.04 3.49
N ASP A 69 16.95 2.43 2.73
CA ASP A 69 15.68 2.74 3.35
C ASP A 69 15.26 1.43 4.07
N PRO A 70 15.15 1.39 5.42
CA PRO A 70 14.70 0.19 6.12
C PRO A 70 13.28 -0.23 5.70
N HIS A 71 12.60 0.63 4.93
CA HIS A 71 11.29 0.42 4.33
C HIS A 71 11.32 0.21 2.80
N ALA A 72 12.47 0.17 2.13
CA ALA A 72 12.51 -0.22 0.72
C ALA A 72 12.42 -1.75 0.59
N SER A 73 11.22 -2.24 0.32
CA SER A 73 11.01 -3.67 0.03
C SER A 73 11.55 -4.01 -1.37
N TYR A 74 12.20 -5.17 -1.51
CA TYR A 74 12.66 -5.71 -2.80
C TYR A 74 11.51 -6.26 -3.66
N TRP A 75 10.30 -6.29 -3.10
CA TRP A 75 9.07 -6.65 -3.79
C TRP A 75 8.04 -5.54 -3.64
N SER A 76 7.19 -5.41 -4.66
CA SER A 76 6.10 -4.45 -4.70
C SER A 76 4.78 -5.15 -4.96
N TRP A 77 3.74 -4.79 -4.22
CA TRP A 77 2.38 -5.26 -4.49
C TRP A 77 1.89 -4.68 -5.81
N ILE A 78 1.27 -5.52 -6.64
CA ILE A 78 0.61 -5.11 -7.88
C ILE A 78 -0.76 -5.74 -7.92
N SER A 79 -1.75 -4.90 -8.18
CA SER A 79 -3.13 -5.30 -8.34
C SER A 79 -3.59 -4.97 -9.76
N SER A 80 -4.38 -5.85 -10.37
CA SER A 80 -4.93 -5.64 -11.70
C SER A 80 -6.33 -6.20 -11.79
N LEU A 81 -7.30 -5.33 -12.04
CA LEU A 81 -8.70 -5.65 -12.26
C LEU A 81 -8.95 -5.86 -13.77
N TYR A 82 -9.32 -7.06 -14.17
CA TYR A 82 -9.68 -7.39 -15.55
C TYR A 82 -11.16 -7.17 -15.78
N LEU A 83 -11.49 -6.64 -16.95
CA LEU A 83 -12.86 -6.42 -17.37
C LEU A 83 -13.27 -7.45 -18.42
N ASP A 84 -14.49 -7.93 -18.32
CA ASP A 84 -15.13 -8.82 -19.30
C ASP A 84 -16.65 -8.68 -19.20
N ASN A 85 -17.39 -9.31 -20.10
CA ASN A 85 -18.84 -9.37 -20.05
C ASN A 85 -19.34 -10.71 -19.48
N GLN A 86 -20.67 -10.83 -19.31
CA GLN A 86 -21.27 -12.04 -18.73
C GLN A 86 -21.02 -13.30 -19.57
N SER A 87 -20.90 -13.15 -20.90
CA SER A 87 -20.59 -14.24 -21.83
C SER A 87 -19.11 -14.62 -21.88
N LEU A 88 -18.25 -13.85 -21.21
CA LEU A 88 -16.79 -13.96 -21.24
C LEU A 88 -16.21 -13.84 -22.67
N ASP A 89 -16.68 -12.88 -23.47
CA ASP A 89 -16.25 -12.74 -24.86
C ASP A 89 -14.76 -12.39 -24.99
N CYS A 90 -14.24 -11.53 -24.10
CA CYS A 90 -12.81 -11.24 -24.08
C CYS A 90 -12.01 -12.51 -23.71
N TYR A 91 -12.50 -13.33 -22.79
CA TYR A 91 -11.84 -14.58 -22.43
C TYR A 91 -11.75 -15.53 -23.63
N HIS A 92 -12.87 -15.78 -24.31
CA HIS A 92 -12.95 -16.74 -25.41
C HIS A 92 -12.04 -16.34 -26.58
N THR A 93 -12.08 -15.06 -26.97
CA THR A 93 -11.24 -14.53 -28.06
C THR A 93 -9.76 -14.53 -27.67
N ARG A 94 -9.42 -14.22 -26.41
CA ARG A 94 -8.04 -14.26 -25.90
C ARG A 94 -7.48 -15.66 -25.74
N LEU A 95 -8.34 -16.65 -25.42
CA LEU A 95 -7.96 -18.05 -25.32
C LEU A 95 -7.65 -18.63 -26.71
N ARG A 96 -8.52 -18.37 -27.69
CA ARG A 96 -8.32 -18.77 -29.10
C ARG A 96 -7.23 -18.00 -29.81
N ARG A 97 -6.89 -16.80 -29.30
CA ARG A 97 -5.91 -15.87 -29.89
C ARG A 97 -6.38 -15.30 -31.21
N ASP A 98 -7.65 -14.92 -31.26
CA ASP A 98 -8.20 -14.28 -32.46
C ASP A 98 -7.41 -12.98 -32.78
N GLU A 99 -7.25 -12.69 -34.07
CA GLU A 99 -6.64 -11.44 -34.53
C GLU A 99 -7.40 -10.23 -33.97
N GLY A 100 -6.69 -9.27 -33.39
CA GLY A 100 -7.29 -8.11 -32.75
C GLY A 100 -7.90 -8.38 -31.37
N ALA A 101 -7.76 -9.58 -30.79
CA ALA A 101 -8.36 -9.90 -29.49
C ALA A 101 -7.87 -8.96 -28.38
N GLN A 102 -8.83 -8.25 -27.77
CA GLN A 102 -8.57 -7.22 -26.78
C GLN A 102 -8.69 -7.73 -25.34
N LEU A 103 -7.90 -7.16 -24.44
CA LEU A 103 -8.02 -7.37 -23.00
C LEU A 103 -7.81 -6.04 -22.28
N LEU A 104 -8.83 -5.62 -21.55
CA LEU A 104 -8.82 -4.39 -20.75
C LEU A 104 -8.60 -4.71 -19.28
N ARG A 105 -7.78 -3.91 -18.62
CA ARG A 105 -7.56 -4.00 -17.18
C ARG A 105 -7.23 -2.66 -16.55
N LEU A 106 -7.65 -2.48 -15.30
CA LEU A 106 -7.24 -1.37 -14.45
C LEU A 106 -6.14 -1.87 -13.51
N ARG A 107 -5.01 -1.17 -13.48
CA ARG A 107 -3.84 -1.57 -12.70
C ARG A 107 -3.41 -0.45 -11.76
N TRP A 108 -3.13 -0.80 -10.51
CA TRP A 108 -2.46 0.08 -9.56
C TRP A 108 -1.28 -0.63 -8.90
N TYR A 109 -0.37 0.16 -8.35
CA TYR A 109 0.75 -0.32 -7.55
C TYR A 109 0.40 -0.15 -6.07
N GLY A 110 0.67 -1.18 -5.28
CA GLY A 110 0.21 -1.29 -3.90
C GLY A 110 -0.93 -2.29 -3.75
N LEU A 111 -1.15 -2.69 -2.50
CA LEU A 111 -2.29 -3.52 -2.14
C LEU A 111 -3.57 -2.67 -2.21
N ALA A 112 -3.57 -1.52 -1.50
CA ALA A 112 -4.59 -0.48 -1.63
C ALA A 112 -4.44 0.28 -2.94
N CYS A 113 -5.59 0.72 -3.49
CA CYS A 113 -5.59 1.64 -4.61
C CYS A 113 -4.97 2.96 -4.18
N GLY A 114 -3.90 3.36 -4.87
CA GLY A 114 -3.19 4.62 -4.61
C GLY A 114 -3.94 5.82 -5.19
N LYS A 115 -3.19 6.86 -5.56
CA LYS A 115 -3.75 8.05 -6.24
C LYS A 115 -3.94 7.86 -7.75
N GLU A 116 -3.19 6.94 -8.33
CA GLU A 116 -3.10 6.76 -9.78
C GLU A 116 -3.43 5.31 -10.15
N VAL A 117 -4.25 5.18 -11.19
CA VAL A 117 -4.67 3.92 -11.79
C VAL A 117 -4.37 3.96 -13.28
N PHE A 118 -3.78 2.88 -13.78
CA PHE A 118 -3.49 2.73 -15.20
C PHE A 118 -4.58 1.88 -15.85
N VAL A 119 -5.35 2.47 -16.75
CA VAL A 119 -6.23 1.74 -17.66
C VAL A 119 -5.38 1.22 -18.80
N GLU A 120 -5.16 -0.09 -18.83
CA GLU A 120 -4.31 -0.76 -19.82
C GLU A 120 -5.16 -1.58 -20.80
N ARG A 121 -4.89 -1.40 -22.10
CA ARG A 121 -5.42 -2.26 -23.16
C ARG A 121 -4.30 -3.07 -23.78
N LYS A 122 -4.54 -4.37 -23.91
CA LYS A 122 -3.69 -5.27 -24.69
C LYS A 122 -4.46 -5.73 -25.93
N THR A 123 -3.84 -5.61 -27.10
CA THR A 123 -4.40 -6.11 -28.35
C THR A 123 -3.49 -7.22 -28.87
N HIS A 124 -4.05 -8.39 -29.17
CA HIS A 124 -3.32 -9.46 -29.83
C HIS A 124 -3.27 -9.20 -31.33
N HIS A 125 -2.12 -9.47 -31.92
CA HIS A 125 -1.93 -9.60 -33.35
C HIS A 125 -1.18 -10.90 -33.59
N GLU A 126 -1.66 -11.65 -34.57
CA GLU A 126 -1.10 -12.90 -35.07
C GLU A 126 0.16 -12.64 -35.90
N ASN A 127 1.00 -13.66 -36.02
CA ASN A 127 2.28 -13.50 -36.71
C ASN A 127 2.10 -13.21 -38.21
N TRP A 128 1.01 -13.66 -38.83
CA TRP A 128 0.74 -13.47 -40.26
C TRP A 128 0.28 -12.05 -40.62
N SER A 129 -0.27 -11.29 -39.67
CA SER A 129 -0.72 -9.91 -39.94
C SER A 129 0.45 -8.93 -40.09
N GLY A 130 1.65 -9.31 -39.64
CA GLY A 130 2.84 -8.46 -39.62
C GLY A 130 2.82 -7.42 -38.50
N GLU A 131 1.71 -7.27 -37.78
CA GLU A 131 1.60 -6.38 -36.63
C GLU A 131 2.03 -7.07 -35.33
N LYS A 132 2.74 -6.36 -34.45
CA LYS A 132 3.13 -6.91 -33.14
C LYS A 132 2.03 -6.64 -32.13
N SER A 133 1.73 -7.63 -31.28
CA SER A 133 0.79 -7.47 -30.16
C SER A 133 1.11 -6.22 -29.32
N THR A 134 0.15 -5.29 -29.22
CA THR A 134 0.38 -3.97 -28.61
C THR A 134 -0.14 -3.90 -27.17
N LYS A 135 0.53 -3.09 -26.35
CA LYS A 135 0.08 -2.72 -25.00
C LYS A 135 0.07 -1.20 -24.89
N LYS A 136 -1.12 -0.62 -24.74
CA LYS A 136 -1.31 0.82 -24.53
C LYS A 136 -1.85 1.07 -23.12
N ARG A 137 -1.57 2.23 -22.54
CA ARG A 137 -2.01 2.60 -21.19
C ARG A 137 -2.40 4.07 -21.09
N LEU A 138 -3.39 4.35 -20.26
CA LEU A 138 -3.84 5.69 -19.88
C LEU A 138 -3.77 5.81 -18.35
N GLY A 139 -3.15 6.85 -17.83
CA GLY A 139 -3.11 7.14 -16.39
C GLY A 139 -4.32 7.98 -15.99
N LEU A 140 -5.01 7.56 -14.93
CA LEU A 140 -6.18 8.21 -14.34
C LEU A 140 -5.97 8.44 -12.85
N SER A 141 -6.57 9.49 -12.28
CA SER A 141 -6.69 9.53 -10.82
C SER A 141 -7.76 8.54 -10.36
N THR A 142 -7.59 7.99 -9.17
CA THR A 142 -8.52 6.98 -8.60
C THR A 142 -9.96 7.46 -8.55
N ASP A 143 -10.18 8.75 -8.28
CA ASP A 143 -11.52 9.36 -8.16
C ASP A 143 -12.21 9.48 -9.53
N GLN A 144 -11.44 9.57 -10.61
CA GLN A 144 -11.96 9.72 -11.97
C GLN A 144 -12.33 8.39 -12.63
N VAL A 145 -11.87 7.27 -12.07
CA VAL A 145 -12.05 5.94 -12.67
C VAL A 145 -13.53 5.61 -12.88
N PRO A 146 -14.45 5.76 -11.89
CA PRO A 146 -15.86 5.47 -12.08
C PRO A 146 -16.50 6.27 -13.21
N ASP A 147 -16.25 7.59 -13.24
CA ASP A 147 -16.82 8.48 -14.26
C ASP A 147 -16.28 8.20 -15.66
N PHE A 148 -15.00 7.84 -15.75
CA PHE A 148 -14.39 7.44 -17.02
C PHE A 148 -15.01 6.13 -17.54
N LEU A 149 -15.14 5.12 -16.67
CA LEU A 149 -15.72 3.83 -17.04
C LEU A 149 -17.21 3.93 -17.37
N GLY A 150 -17.94 4.84 -16.70
CA GLY A 150 -19.34 5.16 -16.99
C GLY A 150 -19.56 6.05 -18.20
N GLY A 151 -18.51 6.55 -18.84
CA GLY A 151 -18.62 7.45 -20.01
C GLY A 151 -18.99 8.89 -19.68
N ASN A 152 -19.09 9.25 -18.39
CA ASN A 152 -19.41 10.61 -17.93
C ASN A 152 -18.22 11.56 -18.09
N LEU A 153 -16.99 11.04 -18.04
CA LEU A 153 -15.77 11.81 -18.17
C LEU A 153 -15.13 11.62 -19.55
N LYS A 154 -15.03 12.72 -20.31
CA LYS A 154 -14.22 12.80 -21.54
C LYS A 154 -12.85 13.39 -21.23
N MET A 155 -11.79 12.72 -21.70
CA MET A 155 -10.41 13.09 -21.34
C MET A 155 -9.77 14.15 -22.23
N ASP A 156 -10.44 14.60 -23.28
CA ASP A 156 -9.88 15.53 -24.27
C ASP A 156 -9.29 16.77 -23.62
N LYS A 157 -10.05 17.44 -22.73
CA LYS A 157 -9.62 18.66 -22.04
C LYS A 157 -8.41 18.45 -21.14
N GLN A 158 -8.33 17.29 -20.47
CA GLN A 158 -7.23 16.98 -19.55
C GLN A 158 -5.96 16.63 -20.32
N LEU A 159 -6.10 15.90 -21.42
CA LEU A 159 -5.00 15.56 -22.30
C LEU A 159 -4.48 16.81 -23.05
N ASP A 160 -5.35 17.72 -23.45
CA ASP A 160 -4.96 19.02 -24.01
C ASP A 160 -4.19 19.87 -23.01
N ALA A 161 -4.58 19.86 -21.74
CA ALA A 161 -3.82 20.52 -20.68
C ALA A 161 -2.41 19.93 -20.50
N LEU A 162 -2.20 18.64 -20.79
CA LEU A 162 -0.87 18.02 -20.77
C LEU A 162 0.01 18.52 -21.93
N ALA A 163 -0.56 18.71 -23.12
CA ALA A 163 0.15 19.32 -24.25
C ALA A 163 0.51 20.78 -23.95
N ILE A 164 -0.43 21.57 -23.41
CA ILE A 164 -0.21 22.99 -23.07
C ILE A 164 0.85 23.15 -21.97
N SER A 165 0.85 22.25 -20.97
CA SER A 165 1.83 22.28 -19.89
C SER A 165 3.22 21.75 -20.28
N GLY A 166 3.40 21.26 -21.51
CA GLY A 166 4.67 20.73 -22.02
C GLY A 166 5.12 19.43 -21.34
N LYS A 167 4.22 18.74 -20.62
CA LYS A 167 4.54 17.47 -19.95
C LYS A 167 4.64 16.30 -20.94
N GLU A 168 3.89 16.37 -22.03
CA GLU A 168 3.82 15.34 -23.07
C GLU A 168 3.85 15.99 -24.46
N THR A 169 4.32 15.26 -25.46
CA THR A 169 4.35 15.76 -26.84
C THR A 169 2.95 15.73 -27.47
N PRO A 170 2.62 16.64 -28.40
CA PRO A 170 1.31 16.67 -29.07
C PRO A 170 0.93 15.33 -29.74
N GLU A 171 1.90 14.62 -30.31
CA GLU A 171 1.69 13.31 -30.94
C GLU A 171 1.30 12.23 -29.93
N VAL A 172 1.90 12.24 -28.73
CA VAL A 172 1.55 11.30 -27.66
C VAL A 172 0.15 11.60 -27.14
N VAL A 173 -0.17 12.89 -27.00
CA VAL A 173 -1.49 13.36 -26.57
C VAL A 173 -2.58 12.90 -27.53
N ASP A 174 -2.37 13.01 -28.85
CA ASP A 174 -3.33 12.54 -29.85
C ASP A 174 -3.55 11.01 -29.75
N LYS A 175 -2.47 10.23 -29.65
CA LYS A 175 -2.55 8.77 -29.43
C LYS A 175 -3.30 8.40 -28.15
N LEU A 176 -3.14 9.20 -27.09
CA LEU A 176 -3.87 9.00 -25.82
C LEU A 176 -5.35 9.34 -25.96
N LYS A 177 -5.73 10.38 -26.72
CA LYS A 177 -7.12 10.70 -27.01
C LYS A 177 -7.79 9.57 -27.77
N THR A 178 -7.17 9.10 -28.85
CA THR A 178 -7.67 7.95 -29.63
C THR A 178 -7.85 6.72 -28.72
N LEU A 179 -6.84 6.41 -27.90
CA LEU A 179 -6.91 5.29 -26.95
C LEU A 179 -8.07 5.46 -25.97
N SER A 180 -8.26 6.65 -25.41
CA SER A 180 -9.32 6.91 -24.42
C SER A 180 -10.72 6.67 -25.01
N ALA A 181 -10.96 7.16 -26.23
CA ALA A 181 -12.21 6.97 -26.95
C ALA A 181 -12.44 5.49 -27.31
N GLU A 182 -11.42 4.81 -27.83
CA GLU A 182 -11.51 3.39 -28.17
C GLU A 182 -11.79 2.51 -26.93
N VAL A 183 -11.19 2.83 -25.78
CA VAL A 183 -11.43 2.12 -24.52
C VAL A 183 -12.89 2.29 -24.06
N GLN A 184 -13.41 3.53 -24.02
CA GLN A 184 -14.80 3.78 -23.64
C GLN A 184 -15.79 3.11 -24.62
N ASN A 185 -15.51 3.18 -25.92
CA ASN A 185 -16.32 2.50 -26.93
C ASN A 185 -16.31 0.98 -26.73
N SER A 186 -15.18 0.39 -26.37
CA SER A 186 -15.08 -1.06 -26.12
C SER A 186 -15.84 -1.47 -24.87
N ILE A 187 -15.77 -0.67 -23.79
CA ILE A 187 -16.53 -0.90 -22.55
C ILE A 187 -18.03 -0.89 -22.82
N ASN A 188 -18.52 0.12 -23.56
CA ASN A 188 -19.94 0.26 -23.86
C ASN A 188 -20.42 -0.80 -24.84
N LYS A 189 -19.67 -1.05 -25.93
CA LYS A 189 -20.06 -2.01 -26.98
C LYS A 189 -20.12 -3.45 -26.48
N LEU A 190 -19.16 -3.84 -25.63
CA LEU A 190 -19.06 -5.20 -25.11
C LEU A 190 -19.73 -5.35 -23.75
N GLU A 191 -20.28 -4.27 -23.18
CA GLU A 191 -20.87 -4.22 -21.84
C GLU A 191 -19.94 -4.76 -20.75
N LEU A 192 -18.68 -4.30 -20.80
CA LEU A 192 -17.63 -4.81 -19.91
C LEU A 192 -17.89 -4.42 -18.47
N LYS A 193 -17.62 -5.35 -17.55
CA LYS A 193 -17.74 -5.20 -16.11
C LYS A 193 -16.52 -5.81 -15.41
N PRO A 194 -16.25 -5.48 -14.14
CA PRO A 194 -15.25 -6.18 -13.34
C PRO A 194 -15.47 -7.70 -13.36
N CYS A 195 -14.43 -8.47 -13.65
CA CYS A 195 -14.54 -9.92 -13.82
C CYS A 195 -13.61 -10.68 -12.88
N VAL A 196 -12.32 -10.33 -12.88
CA VAL A 196 -11.30 -10.97 -12.04
C VAL A 196 -10.29 -9.93 -11.60
N ARG A 197 -9.87 -9.98 -10.34
CA ARG A 197 -8.74 -9.21 -9.84
C ARG A 197 -7.55 -10.12 -9.57
N SER A 198 -6.40 -9.82 -10.17
CA SER A 198 -5.14 -10.48 -9.83
C SER A 198 -4.33 -9.60 -8.88
N VAL A 199 -3.89 -10.16 -7.75
CA VAL A 199 -3.01 -9.51 -6.78
C VAL A 199 -1.76 -10.37 -6.60
N TYR A 200 -0.57 -9.76 -6.63
CA TYR A 200 0.68 -10.48 -6.47
C TYR A 200 1.80 -9.55 -6.01
N GLN A 201 2.88 -10.12 -5.50
CA GLN A 201 4.12 -9.39 -5.22
C GLN A 201 5.07 -9.53 -6.40
N ARG A 202 5.67 -8.43 -6.85
CA ARG A 202 6.63 -8.42 -7.95
C ARG A 202 8.00 -7.96 -7.50
N SER A 203 9.00 -8.78 -7.80
CA SER A 203 10.41 -8.38 -7.88
C SER A 203 10.84 -8.29 -9.33
N ALA A 204 11.59 -7.25 -9.68
CA ALA A 204 12.10 -7.02 -11.02
C ALA A 204 13.62 -6.92 -10.97
N PHE A 205 14.29 -7.53 -11.94
CA PHE A 205 15.75 -7.56 -12.05
C PHE A 205 16.12 -7.05 -13.43
N GLN A 206 16.88 -5.96 -13.46
CA GLN A 206 17.36 -5.35 -14.70
C GLN A 206 18.60 -4.52 -14.41
N SER A 207 19.62 -4.61 -15.28
CA SER A 207 20.78 -3.72 -15.20
C SER A 207 20.37 -2.28 -15.55
N SER A 208 21.02 -1.28 -14.93
CA SER A 208 20.85 0.13 -15.30
C SER A 208 21.60 0.49 -16.59
N SER A 209 22.62 -0.27 -16.96
CA SER A 209 23.45 -0.03 -18.14
C SER A 209 23.00 -0.80 -19.38
N SER A 210 22.27 -1.91 -19.20
CA SER A 210 21.89 -2.81 -20.30
C SER A 210 20.41 -3.17 -20.26
N ASN A 211 19.86 -3.36 -21.46
CA ASN A 211 18.48 -3.76 -21.73
C ASN A 211 18.35 -5.21 -22.22
N ASP A 212 19.46 -5.96 -22.18
CA ASP A 212 19.59 -7.29 -22.79
C ASP A 212 18.76 -8.34 -22.07
N VAL A 213 18.78 -8.29 -20.73
CA VAL A 213 18.02 -9.20 -19.88
C VAL A 213 17.19 -8.42 -18.88
N ARG A 214 15.91 -8.77 -18.82
CA ARG A 214 15.01 -8.34 -17.75
C ARG A 214 14.23 -9.53 -17.23
N VAL A 215 14.33 -9.77 -15.93
CA VAL A 215 13.57 -10.82 -15.25
C VAL A 215 12.55 -10.18 -14.32
N THR A 216 11.33 -10.70 -14.29
CA THR A 216 10.38 -10.38 -13.23
C THR A 216 9.84 -11.64 -12.61
N ILE A 217 9.76 -11.67 -11.29
CA ILE A 217 9.23 -12.79 -10.51
C ILE A 217 7.99 -12.28 -9.80
N ASP A 218 6.86 -12.93 -10.08
CA ASP A 218 5.59 -12.68 -9.41
C ASP A 218 5.35 -13.81 -8.39
N THR A 219 5.45 -13.49 -7.11
CA THR A 219 5.14 -14.39 -5.99
C THR A 219 3.75 -14.09 -5.44
N ASP A 220 3.21 -15.04 -4.68
CA ASP A 220 1.95 -14.85 -3.96
C ASP A 220 0.78 -14.41 -4.85
N LEU A 221 0.65 -15.06 -6.01
CA LEU A 221 -0.39 -14.74 -6.97
C LEU A 221 -1.76 -15.21 -6.47
N MET A 222 -2.61 -14.24 -6.16
CA MET A 222 -4.00 -14.43 -5.78
C MET A 222 -4.91 -13.98 -6.94
N LEU A 223 -5.92 -14.79 -7.23
CA LEU A 223 -6.98 -14.49 -8.19
C LEU A 223 -8.29 -14.37 -7.41
N ILE A 224 -8.83 -13.16 -7.38
CA ILE A 224 -10.01 -12.79 -6.60
C ILE A 224 -11.17 -12.64 -7.57
N GLU A 225 -12.30 -13.23 -7.21
CA GLU A 225 -13.58 -13.05 -7.89
C GLU A 225 -14.03 -11.60 -7.78
N GLU A 226 -14.35 -11.01 -8.93
CA GLU A 226 -15.00 -9.72 -9.00
C GLU A 226 -16.34 -9.91 -9.67
N ASP A 227 -17.31 -9.17 -9.18
CA ASP A 227 -18.69 -9.37 -9.58
C ASP A 227 -18.89 -8.81 -11.00
N LEU A 228 -19.31 -9.65 -11.93
CA LEU A 228 -19.76 -9.32 -13.30
C LEU A 228 -21.05 -8.46 -13.31
N GLY A 229 -21.21 -7.61 -12.29
CA GLY A 229 -22.39 -6.84 -11.96
C GLY A 229 -23.62 -7.69 -11.65
N LYS A 230 -23.47 -8.87 -11.03
CA LYS A 230 -24.57 -9.74 -10.60
C LYS A 230 -25.25 -9.21 -9.31
N ASN A 231 -24.48 -8.74 -8.32
CA ASN A 231 -24.97 -8.17 -7.05
C ASN A 231 -24.97 -6.64 -7.03
N ALA A 232 -24.67 -6.02 -8.17
CA ALA A 232 -24.93 -4.61 -8.42
C ALA A 232 -26.43 -4.37 -8.24
N ALA A 233 -26.82 -3.54 -7.26
CA ALA A 233 -28.22 -3.15 -7.11
C ALA A 233 -28.73 -2.56 -8.45
N PRO A 234 -30.01 -2.69 -8.80
CA PRO A 234 -30.55 -2.04 -9.99
C PRO A 234 -30.22 -0.54 -9.97
N GLY A 235 -29.41 -0.07 -10.94
CA GLY A 235 -28.93 1.32 -10.99
C GLY A 235 -27.59 1.59 -10.28
N SER A 236 -26.93 0.60 -9.68
CA SER A 236 -25.58 0.79 -9.15
C SER A 236 -24.58 0.90 -10.31
N GLY A 237 -24.16 2.13 -10.57
CA GLY A 237 -23.19 2.43 -11.61
C GLY A 237 -21.78 1.93 -11.29
N TRP A 238 -20.83 2.37 -12.11
CA TRP A 238 -19.41 2.06 -11.96
C TRP A 238 -18.81 2.44 -10.60
N GLU A 239 -19.40 3.39 -9.88
CA GLU A 239 -18.93 3.83 -8.57
C GLU A 239 -18.96 2.70 -7.53
N GLN A 240 -20.08 1.98 -7.42
CA GLN A 240 -20.20 0.88 -6.46
C GLN A 240 -19.29 -0.29 -6.84
N MET A 241 -19.28 -0.66 -8.12
CA MET A 241 -18.43 -1.74 -8.64
C MET A 241 -16.95 -1.43 -8.42
N TRP A 242 -16.52 -0.19 -8.70
CA TRP A 242 -15.16 0.26 -8.48
C TRP A 242 -14.80 0.29 -6.99
N ARG A 243 -15.69 0.77 -6.12
CA ARG A 243 -15.45 0.82 -4.67
C ARG A 243 -15.17 -0.58 -4.10
N VAL A 244 -15.90 -1.59 -4.56
CA VAL A 244 -15.67 -2.99 -4.15
C VAL A 244 -14.36 -3.51 -4.72
N ALA A 245 -14.13 -3.36 -6.02
CA ALA A 245 -12.97 -3.94 -6.69
C ALA A 245 -11.62 -3.30 -6.27
N SER A 246 -11.64 -2.01 -5.93
CA SER A 246 -10.47 -1.26 -5.46
C SER A 246 -10.22 -1.42 -3.95
N SER A 247 -11.18 -1.97 -3.20
CA SER A 247 -11.05 -2.22 -1.77
C SER A 247 -10.00 -3.29 -1.48
N VAL A 248 -9.18 -3.06 -0.45
CA VAL A 248 -8.27 -4.10 0.05
C VAL A 248 -9.02 -5.22 0.76
N GLU A 249 -10.13 -4.87 1.42
CA GLU A 249 -10.96 -5.83 2.13
C GLU A 249 -11.79 -6.63 1.13
N VAL A 250 -11.59 -7.94 1.16
CA VAL A 250 -12.35 -8.91 0.37
C VAL A 250 -13.43 -9.49 1.28
N SER A 251 -14.69 -9.43 0.83
CA SER A 251 -15.82 -10.01 1.55
C SER A 251 -15.61 -11.50 1.80
N GLU A 252 -16.18 -12.02 2.90
CA GLU A 252 -16.08 -13.43 3.21
C GLU A 252 -16.79 -14.32 2.17
N SER A 253 -17.74 -13.80 1.42
CA SER A 253 -18.45 -14.54 0.37
C SER A 253 -17.69 -14.65 -0.95
N VAL A 254 -16.58 -13.92 -1.12
CA VAL A 254 -15.87 -13.82 -2.41
C VAL A 254 -14.85 -14.94 -2.54
N ARG A 255 -14.87 -15.64 -3.68
CA ARG A 255 -13.91 -16.69 -3.97
C ARG A 255 -12.52 -16.12 -4.23
N VAL A 256 -11.52 -16.68 -3.54
CA VAL A 256 -10.10 -16.34 -3.74
C VAL A 256 -9.34 -17.62 -4.05
N ILE A 257 -8.55 -17.58 -5.12
CA ILE A 257 -7.69 -18.69 -5.57
C ILE A 257 -6.24 -18.30 -5.35
N ASP A 258 -5.56 -19.04 -4.49
CA ASP A 258 -4.12 -18.93 -4.25
C ASP A 258 -3.37 -19.79 -5.27
N PHE A 259 -2.78 -19.16 -6.28
CA PHE A 259 -2.09 -19.89 -7.35
C PHE A 259 -0.81 -20.56 -6.80
N PRO A 260 -0.57 -21.85 -7.10
CA PRO A 260 0.41 -22.66 -6.36
C PRO A 260 1.88 -22.40 -6.74
N TYR A 261 2.12 -21.61 -7.79
CA TYR A 261 3.45 -21.30 -8.29
C TYR A 261 3.75 -19.80 -8.28
N ALA A 262 5.03 -19.47 -8.18
CA ALA A 262 5.53 -18.17 -8.62
C ALA A 262 5.64 -18.14 -10.14
N VAL A 263 5.45 -16.96 -10.74
CA VAL A 263 5.51 -16.78 -12.19
C VAL A 263 6.74 -15.96 -12.53
N VAL A 264 7.69 -16.57 -13.22
CA VAL A 264 8.90 -15.91 -13.73
C VAL A 264 8.66 -15.51 -15.18
N GLU A 265 8.88 -14.24 -15.51
CA GLU A 265 8.85 -13.71 -16.87
C GLU A 265 10.25 -13.21 -17.23
N LEU A 266 10.87 -13.88 -18.21
CA LEU A 266 12.19 -13.58 -18.73
C LEU A 266 12.03 -12.86 -20.07
N LYS A 267 12.66 -11.69 -20.20
CA LYS A 267 12.69 -10.91 -21.43
C LYS A 267 14.12 -10.77 -21.89
N LEU A 268 14.37 -11.20 -23.11
CA LEU A 268 15.68 -11.17 -23.73
C LEU A 268 15.63 -10.28 -24.97
N GLN A 269 16.67 -9.49 -25.17
CA GLN A 269 16.94 -8.79 -26.42
C GLN A 269 18.07 -9.54 -27.13
N GLY A 270 17.72 -10.32 -28.15
CA GLY A 270 18.68 -11.19 -28.85
C GLY A 270 18.85 -12.56 -28.20
N GLU A 271 20.06 -13.10 -28.30
CA GLU A 271 20.42 -14.44 -27.82
C GLU A 271 20.51 -14.50 -26.28
N ALA A 272 20.18 -15.66 -25.70
CA ALA A 272 20.24 -15.86 -24.26
C ALA A 272 21.71 -15.91 -23.76
N PRO A 273 22.12 -15.07 -22.80
CA PRO A 273 23.44 -15.16 -22.22
C PRO A 273 23.70 -16.53 -21.54
N PRO A 274 24.96 -16.99 -21.44
CA PRO A 274 25.28 -18.30 -20.87
C PRO A 274 24.73 -18.56 -19.46
N TRP A 275 24.69 -17.52 -18.61
CA TRP A 275 24.12 -17.64 -17.27
C TRP A 275 22.61 -17.86 -17.26
N VAL A 276 21.89 -17.34 -18.28
CA VAL A 276 20.46 -17.59 -18.46
C VAL A 276 20.24 -19.03 -18.87
N VAL A 277 21.09 -19.57 -19.74
CA VAL A 277 21.07 -21.00 -20.10
C VAL A 277 21.30 -21.85 -18.84
N GLY A 278 22.34 -21.53 -18.05
CA GLY A 278 22.59 -22.21 -16.78
C GLY A 278 21.44 -22.09 -15.75
N LEU A 279 20.68 -21.00 -15.77
CA LEU A 279 19.47 -20.85 -14.94
C LEU A 279 18.34 -21.79 -15.41
N LEU A 280 18.17 -21.97 -16.72
CA LEU A 280 17.19 -22.89 -17.29
C LEU A 280 17.58 -24.35 -17.01
N ASP A 281 18.88 -24.66 -17.06
CA ASP A 281 19.42 -26.00 -16.83
C ASP A 281 19.26 -26.49 -15.38
N LEU A 282 18.92 -25.61 -14.43
CA LEU A 282 18.59 -25.99 -13.04
C LEU A 282 17.38 -26.93 -12.96
N GLY A 283 16.51 -26.97 -13.97
CA GLY A 283 15.32 -27.82 -14.00
C GLY A 283 14.18 -27.39 -13.06
N VAL A 284 14.32 -26.26 -12.35
CA VAL A 284 13.29 -25.71 -11.45
C VAL A 284 12.28 -24.80 -12.16
N LEU A 285 12.62 -24.32 -13.36
CA LEU A 285 11.78 -23.45 -14.18
C LEU A 285 10.90 -24.29 -15.10
N LEU A 286 9.64 -24.49 -14.71
CA LEU A 286 8.67 -25.21 -15.52
C LEU A 286 8.17 -24.32 -16.66
N PRO A 287 8.28 -24.70 -17.94
CA PRO A 287 7.80 -23.88 -19.06
C PRO A 287 6.30 -23.58 -18.93
N ALA A 288 5.96 -22.29 -18.88
CA ALA A 288 4.57 -21.82 -18.75
C ALA A 288 4.19 -21.02 -20.01
N ALA A 289 4.34 -21.66 -21.18
CA ALA A 289 4.05 -21.05 -22.46
C ALA A 289 2.62 -20.52 -22.45
N LYS A 290 2.43 -19.29 -22.96
CA LYS A 290 1.09 -18.68 -23.15
C LYS A 290 0.32 -18.39 -21.85
N PHE A 291 0.88 -18.67 -20.67
CA PHE A 291 0.22 -18.48 -19.38
C PHE A 291 -0.36 -17.06 -19.21
N SER A 292 -1.59 -16.99 -18.72
CA SER A 292 -2.32 -15.75 -18.48
C SER A 292 -3.05 -15.78 -17.14
N LYS A 293 -2.66 -14.86 -16.24
CA LYS A 293 -3.33 -14.66 -14.94
C LYS A 293 -4.86 -14.48 -15.09
N TYR A 294 -5.27 -13.73 -16.12
CA TYR A 294 -6.68 -13.50 -16.41
C TYR A 294 -7.40 -14.74 -16.90
N LEU A 295 -6.83 -15.49 -17.87
CA LEU A 295 -7.49 -16.70 -18.37
C LEU A 295 -7.62 -17.74 -17.26
N THR A 296 -6.59 -17.89 -16.41
CA THR A 296 -6.65 -18.78 -15.24
C THR A 296 -7.76 -18.36 -14.29
N GLY A 297 -7.84 -17.07 -13.93
CA GLY A 297 -8.86 -16.60 -12.99
C GLY A 297 -10.27 -16.69 -13.56
N ALA A 298 -10.47 -16.27 -14.80
CA ALA A 298 -11.79 -16.25 -15.42
C ALA A 298 -12.34 -17.67 -15.61
N ALA A 299 -11.51 -18.60 -16.08
CA ALA A 299 -11.90 -20.00 -16.25
C ALA A 299 -12.21 -20.69 -14.92
N ALA A 300 -11.44 -20.38 -13.87
CA ALA A 300 -11.61 -21.02 -12.58
C ALA A 300 -12.80 -20.46 -11.78
N ILE A 301 -12.97 -19.14 -11.79
CA ILE A 301 -13.99 -18.43 -11.01
C ILE A 301 -15.35 -18.51 -11.70
N HIS A 302 -15.41 -18.15 -12.98
CA HIS A 302 -16.65 -18.11 -13.79
C HIS A 302 -16.77 -19.34 -14.69
N ALA A 303 -16.55 -20.52 -14.09
CA ALA A 303 -16.51 -21.80 -14.80
C ALA A 303 -17.81 -22.11 -15.56
N GLU A 304 -18.94 -21.59 -15.10
CA GLU A 304 -20.25 -21.75 -15.74
C GLU A 304 -20.36 -21.04 -17.10
N HIS A 305 -19.53 -20.01 -17.33
CA HIS A 305 -19.48 -19.27 -18.60
C HIS A 305 -18.26 -19.66 -19.46
N ALA A 306 -17.26 -20.32 -18.85
CA ALA A 306 -16.04 -20.75 -19.53
C ALA A 306 -16.26 -22.07 -20.30
N LYS A 307 -16.64 -21.94 -21.58
CA LYS A 307 -16.84 -23.08 -22.51
C LYS A 307 -15.63 -24.00 -22.66
N VAL A 308 -14.42 -23.44 -22.66
CA VAL A 308 -13.16 -24.16 -22.84
C VAL A 308 -12.19 -23.66 -21.77
N VAL A 309 -11.42 -24.56 -21.17
CA VAL A 309 -10.40 -24.21 -20.17
C VAL A 309 -9.00 -24.14 -20.81
N PRO A 310 -8.06 -23.38 -20.22
CA PRO A 310 -6.67 -23.37 -20.68
C PRO A 310 -5.99 -24.73 -20.51
N GLU A 311 -5.12 -25.09 -21.45
CA GLU A 311 -4.33 -26.35 -21.45
C GLU A 311 -3.65 -26.64 -20.12
N TRP A 312 -3.18 -25.61 -19.44
CA TRP A 312 -2.40 -25.74 -18.24
C TRP A 312 -3.23 -26.05 -16.98
N PHE A 313 -4.55 -26.23 -17.14
CA PHE A 313 -5.43 -26.78 -16.11
C PHE A 313 -5.25 -28.29 -15.92
N ASP A 314 -4.64 -28.96 -16.90
CA ASP A 314 -4.32 -30.39 -16.81
C ASP A 314 -3.10 -30.67 -15.92
N GLU A 315 -2.33 -29.64 -15.54
CA GLU A 315 -1.22 -29.78 -14.61
C GLU A 315 -1.75 -30.18 -13.22
N PRO A 316 -1.28 -31.30 -12.62
CA PRO A 316 -1.86 -31.86 -11.40
C PRO A 316 -1.92 -30.91 -10.21
N THR A 317 -0.90 -30.05 -10.03
CA THR A 317 -0.83 -29.11 -8.90
C THR A 317 -1.85 -27.99 -9.04
N ILE A 318 -2.03 -27.46 -10.25
CA ILE A 318 -3.06 -26.47 -10.58
C ILE A 318 -4.43 -27.10 -10.45
N LYS A 319 -4.65 -28.28 -11.02
CA LYS A 319 -5.92 -29.00 -10.89
C LYS A 319 -6.30 -29.20 -9.42
N ALA A 320 -5.37 -29.70 -8.60
CA ALA A 320 -5.59 -29.87 -7.17
C ALA A 320 -5.87 -28.54 -6.46
N CYS A 321 -5.15 -27.46 -6.80
CA CYS A 321 -5.40 -26.12 -6.26
C CYS A 321 -6.81 -25.61 -6.61
N LEU A 322 -7.29 -25.86 -7.82
CA LEU A 322 -8.59 -25.41 -8.29
C LEU A 322 -9.75 -26.27 -7.72
N GLU A 323 -9.51 -27.56 -7.49
CA GLU A 323 -10.48 -28.51 -6.93
C GLU A 323 -10.61 -28.42 -5.39
N GLN A 324 -9.59 -27.92 -4.69
CA GLN A 324 -9.66 -27.69 -3.24
C GLN A 324 -10.81 -26.72 -2.91
N ARG A 325 -11.93 -27.28 -2.45
CA ARG A 325 -13.11 -26.52 -1.99
C ARG A 325 -12.73 -25.57 -0.85
N GLN A 326 -13.36 -24.40 -0.88
CA GLN A 326 -13.10 -23.15 -0.14
C GLN A 326 -12.92 -23.23 1.39
N GLU A 327 -13.25 -24.33 2.08
CA GLU A 327 -13.32 -24.36 3.54
C GLU A 327 -11.99 -24.07 4.26
N LYS A 328 -10.83 -24.39 3.65
CA LYS A 328 -9.50 -24.11 4.24
C LYS A 328 -8.80 -22.88 3.66
N ASN A 329 -9.02 -22.56 2.38
CA ASN A 329 -8.24 -21.54 1.68
C ASN A 329 -8.77 -20.12 1.91
N GLU A 330 -10.08 -19.96 2.13
CA GLU A 330 -10.64 -18.64 2.42
C GLU A 330 -10.05 -18.03 3.69
N SER A 331 -9.92 -18.80 4.77
CA SER A 331 -9.31 -18.30 6.00
C SER A 331 -7.83 -17.94 5.80
N PHE A 332 -7.08 -18.68 4.98
CA PHE A 332 -5.65 -18.47 4.80
C PHE A 332 -5.32 -17.35 3.81
N ALA A 333 -5.98 -17.28 2.64
CA ALA A 333 -5.81 -16.21 1.67
C ALA A 333 -6.27 -14.86 2.26
N LYS A 334 -7.43 -14.84 2.93
CA LYS A 334 -7.93 -13.65 3.62
C LYS A 334 -7.07 -13.30 4.82
N TRP A 335 -6.56 -14.28 5.58
CA TRP A 335 -5.55 -14.02 6.62
C TRP A 335 -4.25 -13.49 6.05
N ARG A 336 -3.79 -13.95 4.87
CA ARG A 336 -2.57 -13.44 4.22
C ARG A 336 -2.76 -12.01 3.76
N ILE A 337 -3.90 -11.68 3.16
CA ILE A 337 -4.26 -10.30 2.84
C ILE A 337 -4.31 -9.48 4.13
N ARG A 338 -5.07 -9.90 5.14
CA ARG A 338 -5.22 -9.21 6.43
C ARG A 338 -3.91 -9.05 7.19
N LYS A 339 -3.03 -10.06 7.16
CA LYS A 339 -1.68 -10.01 7.71
C LYS A 339 -0.80 -9.11 6.89
N SER A 340 -0.90 -9.08 5.56
CA SER A 340 -0.12 -8.14 4.75
C SER A 340 -0.54 -6.68 4.96
N ILE A 341 -1.79 -6.42 5.37
CA ILE A 341 -2.29 -5.12 5.83
C ILE A 341 -1.76 -4.79 7.23
N ASN A 342 -1.79 -5.76 8.15
CA ASN A 342 -1.45 -5.56 9.57
C ASN A 342 0.03 -5.74 9.91
N THR A 343 0.81 -6.35 9.03
CA THR A 343 2.27 -6.28 9.09
C THR A 343 2.62 -4.86 8.67
N PRO A 344 3.45 -4.11 9.43
CA PRO A 344 3.92 -2.79 8.99
C PRO A 344 4.85 -2.98 7.79
N GLY A 345 4.24 -3.26 6.64
CA GLY A 345 4.83 -3.19 5.33
C GLY A 345 4.72 -1.75 4.83
N PRO A 346 5.69 -1.29 4.05
CA PRO A 346 5.85 0.12 3.77
C PRO A 346 4.92 0.52 2.64
N ASN A 347 3.70 0.91 2.97
CA ASN A 347 2.91 1.75 2.08
C ASN A 347 2.15 2.82 2.87
N ILE A 348 2.60 4.04 2.63
CA ILE A 348 1.72 5.19 2.37
C ILE A 348 0.81 5.53 3.55
N VAL A 349 1.42 6.09 4.60
CA VAL A 349 0.77 7.20 5.31
C VAL A 349 0.89 8.42 4.39
N LEU A 350 -0.03 8.52 3.43
CA LEU A 350 -0.42 9.82 2.90
C LEU A 350 -1.52 10.34 3.83
N ALA A 351 -1.17 10.52 5.09
CA ALA A 351 -2.01 11.27 6.01
C ALA A 351 -1.94 12.73 5.56
N GLN A 352 -3.12 13.26 5.25
CA GLN A 352 -3.44 14.66 5.44
C GLN A 352 -2.75 15.19 6.70
N ALA A 353 -1.93 16.22 6.51
CA ALA A 353 -1.75 17.28 7.48
C ALA A 353 -1.71 18.59 6.70
N CYS A 354 -2.86 18.92 6.10
CA CYS A 354 -3.19 20.31 5.83
C CYS A 354 -4.11 20.72 6.98
N GLU A 355 -3.51 21.02 8.12
CA GLU A 355 -4.19 21.69 9.23
C GLU A 355 -3.40 22.95 9.54
N VAL A 356 -3.87 24.04 8.96
CA VAL A 356 -3.47 25.40 9.30
C VAL A 356 -4.15 25.71 10.62
N GLU A 357 -3.45 25.54 11.74
CA GLU A 357 -3.85 26.16 13.01
C GLU A 357 -2.64 26.78 13.73
N SER A 358 -2.44 28.06 13.42
CA SER A 358 -2.38 29.16 14.40
C SER A 358 -2.11 28.73 15.86
N HIS A 359 -0.84 28.67 16.26
CA HIS A 359 -0.48 28.69 17.68
C HIS A 359 -0.58 30.11 18.25
N LYS A 360 -1.75 30.45 18.81
CA LYS A 360 -1.87 31.45 19.88
C LYS A 360 -1.46 30.79 21.19
N LYS A 361 -0.37 31.26 21.80
CA LYS A 361 0.01 30.90 23.17
C LYS A 361 -0.88 31.65 24.18
N PRO A 362 -1.34 31.01 25.27
CA PRO A 362 -2.01 31.70 26.37
C PRO A 362 -0.97 32.35 27.30
N VAL A 363 -1.24 33.59 27.70
CA VAL A 363 -0.48 34.33 28.73
C VAL A 363 -1.32 34.39 30.00
N SER A 364 -0.66 34.30 31.15
CA SER A 364 -1.16 34.65 32.49
C SER A 364 0.05 34.88 33.43
N PRO A 365 -0.09 35.71 34.47
CA PRO A 365 0.59 37.02 34.60
C PRO A 365 1.66 37.01 35.72
N THR A 366 2.51 38.01 35.95
CA THR A 366 2.20 39.32 36.56
C THR A 366 3.52 40.08 36.82
N THR A 367 3.53 41.42 36.65
CA THR A 367 4.40 42.46 37.30
C THR A 367 5.93 42.37 37.11
N SER A 368 6.69 43.41 36.77
CA SER A 368 6.61 44.83 37.12
C SER A 368 7.66 45.64 36.32
N SER A 369 7.47 46.97 36.31
CA SER A 369 8.53 47.98 36.48
C SER A 369 9.49 48.33 35.32
N THR A 370 9.23 49.52 34.74
CA THR A 370 10.14 50.70 34.73
C THR A 370 11.06 50.95 33.53
N ALA A 371 10.80 52.14 32.94
CA ALA A 371 11.67 53.17 32.35
C ALA A 371 12.50 52.83 31.10
N GLN A 372 12.20 53.53 29.98
CA GLN A 372 12.94 54.70 29.43
C GLN A 372 14.19 54.25 28.64
N THR A 373 14.55 54.79 27.47
CA THR A 373 14.55 56.18 27.03
C THR A 373 14.78 56.19 25.51
N SER A 374 14.05 57.03 24.75
CA SER A 374 14.57 58.19 23.97
C SER A 374 14.94 57.82 22.51
N VAL A 375 14.80 58.64 21.46
CA VAL A 375 14.69 60.11 21.22
C VAL A 375 13.86 60.26 19.90
N ARG A 376 12.76 61.03 19.83
CA ARG A 376 12.60 62.45 19.37
C ARG A 376 13.13 62.68 17.92
N SER A 377 12.47 63.40 16.99
CA SER A 377 11.61 64.59 17.10
C SER A 377 10.86 64.87 15.78
N ASP A 378 9.73 65.56 15.91
CA ASP A 378 8.78 66.13 14.93
C ASP A 378 9.32 67.31 14.06
N PRO A 379 8.49 68.26 13.55
CA PRO A 379 7.51 68.21 12.43
C PRO A 379 7.69 69.41 11.45
N THR A 380 6.90 69.52 10.37
CA THR A 380 6.04 70.69 10.02
C THR A 380 5.50 70.68 8.56
N THR A 381 4.17 70.82 8.47
CA THR A 381 3.37 71.83 7.72
C THR A 381 3.29 71.89 6.17
N ALA A 382 2.02 72.02 5.72
CA ALA A 382 1.45 72.57 4.45
C ALA A 382 1.56 71.73 3.16
N SER A 383 0.64 71.78 2.18
CA SER A 383 -0.76 72.20 2.03
C SER A 383 -1.15 71.93 0.55
N SER A 384 -2.46 71.81 0.25
CA SER A 384 -3.11 72.06 -1.06
C SER A 384 -2.96 70.94 -2.15
N VAL A 385 -3.91 70.56 -3.04
CA VAL A 385 -5.21 71.05 -3.54
C VAL A 385 -6.04 69.86 -4.11
N VAL A 386 -7.33 69.77 -3.68
CA VAL A 386 -8.62 69.55 -4.39
C VAL A 386 -8.62 68.66 -5.69
N SER A 387 -9.46 67.61 -5.85
CA SER A 387 -10.88 67.74 -6.27
C SER A 387 -11.66 66.40 -6.37
N LYS A 388 -12.87 66.40 -5.77
CA LYS A 388 -14.18 65.84 -6.24
C LYS A 388 -14.48 64.31 -6.17
N MET A 389 -15.32 63.94 -5.20
CA MET A 389 -16.45 62.97 -5.34
C MET A 389 -17.71 63.72 -5.90
N PRO A 390 -18.91 63.12 -6.17
CA PRO A 390 -19.84 62.42 -5.22
C PRO A 390 -20.50 61.13 -5.79
N VAL A 391 -21.03 60.13 -5.05
CA VAL A 391 -22.11 59.99 -4.02
C VAL A 391 -23.54 59.86 -4.59
N GLU A 392 -24.24 58.77 -4.20
CA GLU A 392 -25.65 58.72 -3.71
C GLU A 392 -25.82 57.39 -2.92
N LEU A 393 -25.96 57.33 -1.59
CA LEU A 393 -27.04 57.71 -0.65
C LEU A 393 -28.35 56.90 -0.83
N THR A 394 -28.73 56.05 0.12
CA THR A 394 -29.82 56.29 1.12
C THR A 394 -29.73 55.23 2.24
N LYS A 395 -29.50 55.61 3.52
CA LYS A 395 -30.46 55.79 4.66
C LYS A 395 -31.32 54.53 4.96
N SER A 396 -31.48 53.99 6.18
CA SER A 396 -31.60 54.58 7.54
C SER A 396 -31.40 53.50 8.66
N SER A 397 -30.64 53.79 9.73
CA SER A 397 -31.01 53.94 11.18
C SER A 397 -32.14 53.01 11.74
N ALA A 398 -32.05 52.34 12.90
CA ALA A 398 -31.68 52.80 14.26
C ALA A 398 -31.46 51.59 15.24
N LEU A 399 -30.38 51.53 16.05
CA LEU A 399 -30.27 51.78 17.53
C LEU A 399 -31.26 50.98 18.44
N LYS A 400 -30.92 49.86 19.13
CA LYS A 400 -30.19 49.60 20.44
C LYS A 400 -30.92 50.09 21.73
N PRO A 401 -30.59 49.62 22.98
CA PRO A 401 -30.45 48.29 23.66
C PRO A 401 -31.26 48.32 25.02
N PRO A 402 -30.87 47.84 26.24
CA PRO A 402 -30.00 46.76 26.83
C PRO A 402 -30.78 45.83 27.83
N VAL A 403 -30.26 44.78 28.52
CA VAL A 403 -29.55 44.76 29.84
C VAL A 403 -29.36 43.29 30.33
N LYS A 404 -28.31 43.05 31.14
CA LYS A 404 -27.78 41.80 31.73
C LYS A 404 -28.37 41.38 33.10
N ARG A 405 -28.27 40.07 33.42
CA ARG A 405 -27.95 39.37 34.72
C ARG A 405 -28.71 38.02 34.72
N GLY A 406 -28.18 36.82 34.99
CA GLY A 406 -27.01 36.37 35.76
C GLY A 406 -27.43 35.94 37.15
N TYR A 407 -27.70 34.64 37.40
CA TYR A 407 -27.53 33.95 38.70
C TYR A 407 -27.55 32.41 38.56
N VAL A 408 -26.96 31.78 39.58
CA VAL A 408 -26.38 30.41 39.69
C VAL A 408 -27.33 29.45 40.42
N SER A 409 -27.31 28.14 40.07
CA SER A 409 -27.31 26.97 41.00
C SER A 409 -27.35 25.67 40.16
N VAL A 410 -26.35 24.78 40.19
CA VAL A 410 -26.00 23.70 41.15
C VAL A 410 -27.13 22.70 41.43
N ARG A 411 -26.75 21.40 41.30
CA ARG A 411 -27.38 20.13 41.76
C ARG A 411 -28.23 19.42 40.71
N ARG A 412 -28.25 18.09 40.62
CA ARG A 412 -27.47 16.97 41.18
C ARG A 412 -28.06 15.73 40.48
N TRP A 413 -27.20 14.84 40.02
CA TRP A 413 -27.58 13.55 39.47
C TRP A 413 -28.36 12.70 40.51
N ARG A 414 -29.45 12.07 40.08
CA ARG A 414 -30.06 10.93 40.77
C ARG A 414 -30.18 9.74 39.81
N SER A 415 -29.72 8.62 40.33
CA SER A 415 -29.56 7.33 39.69
C SER A 415 -30.88 6.63 39.37
N ARG A 416 -30.81 5.82 38.33
CA ARG A 416 -31.77 4.80 37.92
C ARG A 416 -31.69 3.60 38.88
N ALA A 417 -32.83 3.02 39.27
CA ALA A 417 -32.93 1.65 39.78
C ALA A 417 -34.25 1.02 39.32
N THR A 418 -34.11 -0.08 38.60
CA THR A 418 -35.11 -1.04 38.10
C THR A 418 -35.49 -2.04 39.21
N SER A 419 -36.77 -2.28 39.46
CA SER A 419 -37.59 -3.43 38.99
C SER A 419 -37.58 -4.69 39.91
N VAL A 420 -38.80 -5.09 40.31
CA VAL A 420 -39.34 -6.46 40.40
C VAL A 420 -39.05 -7.31 41.65
N ALA A 421 -40.14 -7.74 42.30
CA ALA A 421 -40.32 -8.91 43.18
C ALA A 421 -41.01 -10.03 42.34
N PRO A 422 -41.07 -11.34 42.70
CA PRO A 422 -41.44 -11.84 44.04
C PRO A 422 -40.80 -13.18 44.53
N SER A 423 -40.98 -13.40 45.84
CA SER A 423 -41.30 -14.60 46.62
C SER A 423 -40.88 -16.01 46.15
N HIS A 424 -40.18 -16.77 47.02
CA HIS A 424 -40.77 -17.85 47.85
C HIS A 424 -39.72 -18.60 48.71
N ALA A 425 -40.13 -18.83 49.96
CA ALA A 425 -39.93 -20.04 50.79
C ALA A 425 -38.52 -20.42 51.32
N VAL A 426 -38.31 -20.39 52.65
CA VAL A 426 -38.35 -21.55 53.60
C VAL A 426 -36.92 -22.13 53.76
N VAL A 427 -36.31 -22.45 54.92
CA VAL A 427 -36.58 -22.45 56.37
C VAL A 427 -35.21 -22.79 57.05
N ASN A 428 -35.03 -22.39 58.33
CA ASN A 428 -34.05 -22.89 59.34
C ASN A 428 -32.54 -22.63 59.12
N ALA A 429 -31.70 -22.45 60.13
CA ALA A 429 -31.84 -22.32 61.58
C ALA A 429 -30.53 -21.75 62.15
N SER A 430 -30.65 -21.05 63.28
CA SER A 430 -29.70 -20.86 64.38
C SER A 430 -28.25 -21.40 64.26
N ALA A 431 -27.26 -20.53 64.52
CA ALA A 431 -26.28 -20.75 65.59
C ALA A 431 -25.33 -19.56 65.81
N ARG A 432 -24.88 -19.48 67.07
CA ARG A 432 -24.12 -18.46 67.79
C ARG A 432 -22.72 -18.10 67.24
N ARG A 433 -22.38 -16.82 67.44
CA ARG A 433 -21.10 -16.22 67.90
C ARG A 433 -19.78 -16.98 67.63
N GLY A 434 -18.89 -16.34 66.88
CA GLY A 434 -17.44 -16.53 66.93
C GLY A 434 -16.71 -15.31 66.36
N ARG A 435 -15.91 -14.64 67.20
CA ARG A 435 -15.11 -13.46 66.85
C ARG A 435 -13.75 -13.92 66.32
N SER A 436 -13.39 -13.61 65.07
CA SER A 436 -11.98 -13.72 64.63
C SER A 436 -11.57 -12.65 63.60
N LYS A 437 -10.61 -11.84 64.03
CA LYS A 437 -9.53 -11.09 63.34
C LYS A 437 -9.68 -10.77 61.84
N SER A 438 -9.49 -9.47 61.54
CA SER A 438 -9.42 -8.88 60.21
C SER A 438 -8.35 -9.52 59.31
N LYS A 439 -8.75 -9.90 58.10
CA LYS A 439 -7.88 -9.98 56.93
C LYS A 439 -8.19 -8.77 56.05
N SER A 440 -7.24 -7.84 55.94
CA SER A 440 -7.28 -6.76 54.96
C SER A 440 -7.26 -7.39 53.56
N MET A 441 -8.36 -7.25 52.82
CA MET A 441 -8.47 -7.69 51.44
C MET A 441 -7.70 -6.66 50.59
N ARG A 442 -6.52 -7.03 50.09
CA ARG A 442 -5.74 -6.20 49.17
C ARG A 442 -6.57 -5.98 47.91
N GLN A 443 -6.92 -4.73 47.64
CA GLN A 443 -7.64 -4.32 46.46
C GLN A 443 -6.68 -4.37 45.26
N SER A 444 -6.98 -5.22 44.27
CA SER A 444 -6.22 -5.29 43.02
C SER A 444 -6.43 -4.00 42.22
N VAL A 445 -5.34 -3.26 42.01
CA VAL A 445 -5.35 -2.07 41.14
C VAL A 445 -5.23 -2.55 39.71
N LYS A 446 -6.30 -2.41 38.93
CA LYS A 446 -6.30 -2.73 37.50
C LYS A 446 -5.36 -1.76 36.78
N VAL A 447 -4.24 -2.28 36.29
CA VAL A 447 -3.25 -1.51 35.54
C VAL A 447 -3.65 -1.48 34.07
N GLU A 448 -3.65 -0.30 33.45
CA GLU A 448 -4.05 -0.15 32.05
C GLU A 448 -3.04 -0.83 31.11
N PRO A 449 -3.50 -1.56 30.06
CA PRO A 449 -2.62 -2.30 29.13
C PRO A 449 -1.51 -1.44 28.50
N LYS A 450 -1.76 -0.14 28.31
CA LYS A 450 -0.79 0.80 27.75
C LYS A 450 0.48 0.94 28.60
N THR A 451 0.37 0.82 29.92
CA THR A 451 1.52 0.89 30.83
C THR A 451 2.32 -0.41 30.87
N PHE A 452 1.67 -1.55 30.63
CA PHE A 452 2.35 -2.85 30.49
C PHE A 452 3.23 -2.87 29.24
N PHE A 453 2.69 -2.48 28.08
CA PHE A 453 3.46 -2.41 26.84
C PHE A 453 4.58 -1.34 26.87
N ALA A 454 4.41 -0.28 27.67
CA ALA A 454 5.46 0.73 27.88
C ALA A 454 6.65 0.16 28.68
N ASN A 455 6.38 -0.66 29.70
CA ASN A 455 7.42 -1.31 30.51
C ASN A 455 8.14 -2.42 29.75
N GLU A 456 7.44 -3.18 28.91
CA GLU A 456 8.07 -4.21 28.07
C GLU A 456 9.02 -3.59 27.03
N ARG A 457 8.63 -2.44 26.45
CA ARG A 457 9.48 -1.70 25.51
C ARG A 457 10.75 -1.18 26.18
N THR A 458 10.65 -0.61 27.38
CA THR A 458 11.82 -0.12 28.10
C THR A 458 12.72 -1.27 28.56
N PHE A 459 12.14 -2.40 28.98
CA PHE A 459 12.89 -3.63 29.29
C PHE A 459 13.72 -4.13 28.11
N ILE A 460 13.10 -4.26 26.92
CA ILE A 460 13.79 -4.68 25.69
C ILE A 460 14.90 -3.68 25.32
N GLN A 461 14.67 -2.38 25.51
CA GLN A 461 15.69 -1.34 25.28
C GLN A 461 16.89 -1.50 26.22
N TRP A 462 16.68 -1.74 27.52
CA TRP A 462 17.77 -1.92 28.49
C TRP A 462 18.58 -3.21 28.24
N ILE A 463 17.92 -4.30 27.84
CA ILE A 463 18.63 -5.52 27.42
C ILE A 463 19.44 -5.27 26.15
N SER A 464 18.88 -4.59 25.16
CA SER A 464 19.59 -4.26 23.92
C SER A 464 20.84 -3.42 24.18
N VAL A 465 20.77 -2.44 25.09
CA VAL A 465 21.93 -1.63 25.51
C VAL A 465 22.96 -2.51 26.24
N GLY A 466 22.52 -3.40 27.14
CA GLY A 466 23.41 -4.34 27.83
C GLY A 466 24.18 -5.26 26.89
N VAL A 467 23.51 -5.81 25.86
CA VAL A 467 24.14 -6.68 24.86
C VAL A 467 25.17 -5.90 24.02
N LEU A 468 24.88 -4.66 23.63
CA LEU A 468 25.85 -3.83 22.90
C LEU A 468 27.10 -3.54 23.74
N ILE A 469 26.95 -3.19 25.02
CA ILE A 469 28.07 -2.98 25.94
C ILE A 469 28.88 -4.27 26.13
N LEU A 470 28.22 -5.42 26.18
CA LEU A 470 28.88 -6.74 26.27
C LEU A 470 29.70 -7.04 25.01
N THR A 471 29.14 -6.81 23.81
CA THR A 471 29.87 -7.01 22.54
C THR A 471 31.09 -6.11 22.42
N LEU A 472 30.99 -4.86 22.90
CA LEU A 472 32.10 -3.93 22.96
C LEU A 472 33.17 -4.38 23.98
N GLY A 473 32.74 -4.92 25.12
CA GLY A 473 33.64 -5.50 26.12
C GLY A 473 34.45 -6.68 25.56
N ILE A 474 33.81 -7.58 24.82
CA ILE A 474 34.47 -8.72 24.15
C ILE A 474 35.46 -8.23 23.08
N ALA A 475 35.09 -7.22 22.30
CA ALA A 475 35.99 -6.63 21.30
C ALA A 475 37.28 -6.04 21.93
N PHE A 476 37.19 -5.47 23.15
CA PHE A 476 38.38 -4.96 23.86
C PHE A 476 39.33 -6.07 24.37
N PHE A 477 38.84 -7.29 24.56
CA PHE A 477 39.70 -8.44 24.88
C PHE A 477 40.58 -8.84 23.69
N ASP A 478 40.06 -8.68 22.47
CA ASP A 478 40.80 -8.99 21.24
C ASP A 478 41.93 -7.98 20.98
N VAL A 479 41.76 -6.72 21.40
CA VAL A 479 42.75 -5.63 21.27
C VAL A 479 43.72 -5.55 22.47
N GLN A 480 43.94 -6.66 23.19
CA GLN A 480 44.85 -6.81 24.35
C GLN A 480 44.65 -5.81 25.51
N ASN A 481 43.50 -5.14 25.60
CA ASN A 481 43.18 -4.20 26.68
C ASN A 481 42.26 -4.84 27.73
N GLN A 482 42.76 -5.90 28.38
CA GLN A 482 41.96 -6.76 29.25
C GLN A 482 41.31 -6.01 30.43
N ALA A 483 41.97 -5.01 31.00
CA ALA A 483 41.40 -4.20 32.09
C ALA A 483 40.13 -3.45 31.68
N LYS A 484 40.09 -2.91 30.45
CA LYS A 484 38.91 -2.20 29.93
C LYS A 484 37.80 -3.18 29.58
N GLY A 485 38.14 -4.31 28.97
CA GLY A 485 37.19 -5.39 28.67
C GLY A 485 36.43 -5.86 29.91
N ILE A 486 37.13 -6.11 31.03
CA ILE A 486 36.51 -6.53 32.30
C ILE A 486 35.55 -5.45 32.83
N ILE A 487 35.92 -4.17 32.77
CA ILE A 487 35.07 -3.05 33.20
C ILE A 487 33.79 -2.98 32.37
N PHE A 488 33.87 -3.12 31.04
CA PHE A 488 32.71 -3.08 30.16
C PHE A 488 31.79 -4.30 30.36
N ILE A 489 32.34 -5.48 30.61
CA ILE A 489 31.53 -6.67 30.94
C ILE A 489 30.81 -6.50 32.29
N ALA A 490 31.49 -5.96 33.31
CA ALA A 490 30.86 -5.65 34.59
C ALA A 490 29.74 -4.60 34.43
N LEU A 491 29.96 -3.57 33.61
CA LEU A 491 28.97 -2.55 33.30
C LEU A 491 27.76 -3.12 32.54
N ALA A 492 27.98 -4.03 31.59
CA ALA A 492 26.91 -4.72 30.88
C ALA A 492 26.04 -5.54 31.86
N LEU A 493 26.67 -6.25 32.80
CA LEU A 493 25.97 -7.04 33.81
C LEU A 493 25.14 -6.17 34.75
N VAL A 494 25.68 -5.03 35.20
CA VAL A 494 24.92 -4.05 36.00
C VAL A 494 23.74 -3.48 35.20
N THR A 495 23.92 -3.21 33.92
CA THR A 495 22.87 -2.65 33.05
C THR A 495 21.73 -3.65 32.82
N VAL A 496 22.05 -4.93 32.63
CA VAL A 496 21.06 -6.01 32.50
C VAL A 496 20.34 -6.26 33.82
N LEU A 497 21.07 -6.28 34.95
CA LEU A 497 20.47 -6.41 36.28
C LEU A 497 19.58 -5.21 36.63
N TYR A 498 19.94 -4.01 36.21
CA TYR A 498 19.10 -2.82 36.33
C TYR A 498 17.81 -2.96 35.52
N GLY A 499 17.92 -3.42 34.26
CA GLY A 499 16.79 -3.75 33.40
C GLY A 499 15.84 -4.79 34.01
N LEU A 500 16.39 -5.83 34.67
CA LEU A 500 15.64 -6.86 35.38
C LEU A 500 15.02 -6.39 36.70
N ARG A 501 15.61 -5.38 37.35
CA ARG A 501 15.14 -4.82 38.63
C ARG A 501 14.10 -3.72 38.44
N LEU A 502 13.92 -3.19 37.23
CA LEU A 502 12.75 -2.39 36.89
C LEU A 502 11.53 -3.32 37.02
N PRO A 503 10.66 -3.12 38.02
CA PRO A 503 9.68 -4.13 38.38
C PRO A 503 8.67 -4.34 37.24
N PRO A 504 8.50 -5.57 36.71
CA PRO A 504 7.17 -5.98 36.30
C PRO A 504 6.36 -6.04 37.60
N ARG A 505 5.27 -5.27 37.73
CA ARG A 505 4.37 -5.41 38.87
C ARG A 505 3.62 -6.74 38.71
N ASP A 506 4.28 -7.84 39.09
CA ASP A 506 3.76 -9.21 38.99
C ASP A 506 2.74 -9.56 40.09
N ASP A 507 2.41 -8.62 40.99
CA ASP A 507 1.35 -8.81 41.99
C ASP A 507 -0.08 -8.85 41.39
N GLN A 508 -0.25 -8.96 40.06
CA GLN A 508 -1.56 -8.95 39.38
C GLN A 508 -1.75 -10.08 38.35
N ALA A 509 -0.76 -10.97 38.16
CA ALA A 509 -0.83 -12.03 37.14
C ALA A 509 -1.57 -13.31 37.59
N GLU A 510 -1.94 -13.44 38.87
CA GLU A 510 -2.80 -14.54 39.34
C GLU A 510 -4.29 -14.14 39.27
N ALA A 511 -4.82 -13.97 38.05
CA ALA A 511 -6.24 -14.11 37.72
C ALA A 511 -6.45 -13.87 36.22
N ILE A 512 -6.04 -14.82 35.38
CA ILE A 512 -6.65 -15.04 34.06
C ILE A 512 -7.33 -16.40 34.08
#